data_AF-A0A176ZCA6-F1
#
_entry.id   AF-A0A176ZCA6-F1
#
_cell.length_a   1.000
_cell.length_b   1.000
_cell.length_c   1.000
_cell.angle_alpha   90.00
_cell.angle_beta   90.00
_cell.angle_gamma   90.00
#
_symmetry.space_group_name_H-M   'P 1'
#
loop_
_entity.id
_entity.type
_entity.pdbx_description
1 polymer ?
#
loop_
_entity_poly.entity_id
_entity_poly.type
_entity_poly.pdbx_seq_one_letter_code
_entity_poly.pdbx_strand_id
1 'polypeptide(L)'
;MTLDGDLKKEAWWAVADFHPFTTEVRGIPANQIRKSWCKATEFRKDLIPKELLFEGSADVMKAAGMSFAIEGRFDGTATLQVAVVGVFQECAGPKGRFFLILDQPAGGTPRIRFVDAVRTNRQFGALQKGQGGSIVAWECMECDGSSVLKWDRKKRKFGWVPQPEEQ
;
A
#
# COMPACT_ATOMS: atom_id res chain seq x y z
N MET A 1 -3.28 -13.89 -7.24
CA MET A 1 -1.80 -13.89 -7.27
C MET A 1 -1.32 -15.27 -7.69
N THR A 2 -0.04 -15.40 -8.02
CA THR A 2 0.67 -16.69 -8.09
C THR A 2 1.82 -16.67 -7.09
N LEU A 3 2.36 -17.84 -6.76
CA LEU A 3 3.55 -17.97 -5.93
C LEU A 3 4.66 -18.55 -6.80
N ASP A 4 5.81 -17.88 -6.83
CA ASP A 4 6.98 -18.29 -7.59
C ASP A 4 8.14 -18.56 -6.61
N GLY A 5 8.03 -19.65 -5.86
CA GLY A 5 9.00 -20.04 -4.82
C GLY A 5 8.54 -21.20 -3.94
N ASP A 6 9.39 -21.60 -2.98
CA ASP A 6 9.13 -22.69 -2.04
C ASP A 6 8.66 -22.14 -0.68
N LEU A 7 7.36 -22.23 -0.40
CA LEU A 7 6.77 -21.76 0.86
C LEU A 7 7.32 -22.44 2.12
N LYS A 8 8.07 -23.55 2.00
CA LYS A 8 8.76 -24.16 3.15
C LYS A 8 10.05 -23.44 3.54
N LYS A 9 10.58 -22.59 2.65
CA LYS A 9 11.87 -21.91 2.81
C LYS A 9 11.74 -20.40 2.73
N GLU A 10 10.74 -19.92 2.02
CA GLU A 10 10.57 -18.51 1.69
C GLU A 10 9.23 -18.01 2.22
N ALA A 11 9.24 -16.77 2.73
CA ALA A 11 8.02 -16.11 3.12
C ALA A 11 7.15 -15.81 1.89
N TRP A 12 5.85 -16.06 1.99
CA TRP A 12 4.94 -15.92 0.85
C TRP A 12 4.93 -14.49 0.28
N TRP A 13 5.08 -13.47 1.12
CA TRP A 13 5.11 -12.07 0.67
C TRP A 13 6.36 -11.72 -0.15
N ALA A 14 7.40 -12.55 -0.12
CA ALA A 14 8.61 -12.39 -0.91
C ALA A 14 8.49 -13.06 -2.30
N VAL A 15 7.72 -14.15 -2.40
CA VAL A 15 7.58 -14.98 -3.62
C VAL A 15 6.22 -14.80 -4.31
N ALA A 16 5.35 -13.97 -3.75
CA ALA A 16 4.06 -13.67 -4.33
C ALA A 16 4.18 -12.73 -5.54
N ASP A 17 3.69 -13.21 -6.68
CA ASP A 17 3.48 -12.39 -7.87
C ASP A 17 2.00 -11.97 -7.97
N PHE A 18 1.78 -10.66 -7.86
CA PHE A 18 0.47 -10.05 -7.93
C PHE A 18 0.19 -9.52 -9.33
N HIS A 19 -0.86 -10.07 -9.94
CA HIS A 19 -1.36 -9.66 -11.24
C HIS A 19 -2.46 -8.60 -11.07
N PRO A 20 -2.20 -7.30 -11.34
CA PRO A 20 -3.24 -6.28 -11.30
C PRO A 20 -4.29 -6.57 -12.38
N PHE A 21 -5.56 -6.43 -12.03
CA PHE A 21 -6.69 -6.75 -12.91
C PHE A 21 -7.78 -5.69 -12.93
N THR A 22 -7.86 -4.84 -11.91
CA THR A 22 -8.80 -3.70 -11.88
C THR A 22 -8.23 -2.48 -12.61
N THR A 23 -9.13 -1.65 -13.12
CA THR A 23 -8.80 -0.41 -13.85
C THR A 23 -9.02 0.86 -13.02
N GLU A 24 -9.41 0.71 -11.76
CA GLU A 24 -9.63 1.80 -10.82
C GLU A 24 -9.29 1.38 -9.38
N VAL A 25 -9.00 2.37 -8.54
CA VAL A 25 -8.81 2.22 -7.10
C VAL A 25 -9.76 3.19 -6.41
N ARG A 26 -10.67 2.66 -5.59
CA ARG A 26 -11.67 3.47 -4.85
C ARG A 26 -12.44 4.45 -5.75
N GLY A 27 -12.82 4.02 -6.95
CA GLY A 27 -13.55 4.83 -7.94
C GLY A 27 -12.71 5.85 -8.71
N ILE A 28 -11.37 5.86 -8.54
CA ILE A 28 -10.45 6.66 -9.36
C ILE A 28 -9.83 5.77 -10.45
N PRO A 29 -10.04 6.07 -11.74
CA PRO A 29 -9.39 5.35 -12.84
C PRO A 29 -7.86 5.34 -12.72
N ALA A 30 -7.23 4.21 -13.04
CA ALA A 30 -5.78 4.02 -12.92
C ALA A 30 -4.98 5.09 -13.68
N ASN A 31 -5.42 5.46 -14.87
CA ASN A 31 -4.79 6.51 -15.69
C ASN A 31 -4.93 7.93 -15.11
N GLN A 32 -5.89 8.16 -14.22
CA GLN A 32 -6.02 9.41 -13.46
C GLN A 32 -5.10 9.41 -12.24
N ILE A 33 -4.75 8.24 -11.70
CA ILE A 33 -3.73 8.11 -10.65
C ILE A 33 -2.35 8.40 -11.21
N ARG A 34 -1.99 7.72 -12.31
CA ARG A 34 -0.78 7.97 -13.10
C ARG A 34 -1.11 7.70 -14.57
N LYS A 35 -0.82 8.65 -15.46
CA LYS A 35 -1.18 8.56 -16.89
C LYS A 35 -0.71 7.29 -17.60
N SER A 36 0.43 6.73 -17.19
CA SER A 36 1.01 5.52 -17.81
C SER A 36 0.33 4.23 -17.37
N TRP A 37 -0.54 4.26 -16.36
CA TRP A 37 -1.15 3.06 -15.79
C TRP A 37 -2.39 2.64 -16.56
N CYS A 38 -2.45 1.34 -16.87
CA CYS A 38 -3.63 0.70 -17.45
C CYS A 38 -4.41 -0.11 -16.41
N LYS A 39 -3.72 -0.61 -15.37
CA LYS A 39 -4.35 -1.36 -14.28
C LYS A 39 -3.78 -0.92 -12.94
N ALA A 40 -4.62 -0.93 -11.91
CA ALA A 40 -4.23 -0.67 -10.54
C ALA A 40 -5.20 -1.41 -9.61
N THR A 41 -4.68 -2.35 -8.83
CA THR A 41 -5.45 -3.20 -7.91
C THR A 41 -4.99 -2.94 -6.49
N GLU A 42 -5.90 -2.41 -5.67
CA GLU A 42 -5.73 -2.31 -4.23
C GLU A 42 -5.65 -3.69 -3.60
N PHE A 43 -4.72 -3.89 -2.66
CA PHE A 43 -4.66 -5.12 -1.90
C PHE A 43 -5.85 -5.23 -0.95
N ARG A 44 -6.44 -6.43 -0.93
CA ARG A 44 -7.51 -6.80 -0.01
C ARG A 44 -7.28 -8.23 0.44
N LYS A 45 -7.72 -8.56 1.65
CA LYS A 45 -7.49 -9.89 2.22
C LYS A 45 -8.16 -11.01 1.42
N ASP A 46 -9.28 -10.73 0.76
CA ASP A 46 -9.98 -11.69 -0.11
C ASP A 46 -9.20 -12.05 -1.39
N LEU A 47 -8.18 -11.26 -1.74
CA LEU A 47 -7.31 -11.53 -2.88
C LEU A 47 -6.12 -12.44 -2.53
N ILE A 48 -5.96 -12.78 -1.25
CA ILE A 48 -4.86 -13.57 -0.72
C ILE A 48 -5.40 -14.88 -0.17
N PRO A 49 -4.83 -16.04 -0.52
CA PRO A 49 -5.21 -17.32 0.08
C PRO A 49 -5.21 -17.22 1.60
N LYS A 50 -6.27 -17.70 2.22
CA LYS A 50 -6.51 -17.54 3.65
C LYS A 50 -5.39 -18.18 4.47
N GLU A 51 -4.84 -19.28 3.99
CA GLU A 51 -3.77 -20.05 4.62
C GLU A 51 -2.46 -19.25 4.74
N LEU A 52 -2.29 -18.18 3.95
CA LEU A 52 -1.13 -17.29 4.01
C LEU A 52 -1.32 -16.11 4.98
N LEU A 53 -2.57 -15.75 5.27
CA LEU A 53 -2.93 -14.63 6.16
C LEU A 53 -3.38 -15.08 7.54
N PHE A 54 -3.64 -16.37 7.73
CA PHE A 54 -4.19 -16.91 8.96
C PHE A 54 -3.40 -18.11 9.45
N GLU A 55 -2.86 -18.01 10.65
CA GLU A 55 -2.32 -19.15 11.39
C GLU A 55 -3.43 -19.72 12.28
N GLY A 56 -4.04 -20.81 11.83
CA GLY A 56 -5.28 -21.32 12.41
C GLY A 56 -6.43 -20.32 12.19
N SER A 57 -6.90 -19.69 13.28
CA SER A 57 -7.93 -18.65 13.24
C SER A 57 -7.37 -17.23 13.41
N ALA A 58 -6.07 -17.09 13.69
CA ALA A 58 -5.44 -15.81 13.99
C ALA A 58 -5.00 -15.10 12.70
N ASP A 59 -5.47 -13.86 12.53
CA ASP A 59 -5.08 -12.97 11.43
C ASP A 59 -3.69 -12.37 11.69
N VAL A 60 -2.67 -12.86 10.99
CA VAL A 60 -1.27 -12.51 11.26
C VAL A 60 -0.98 -11.03 11.01
N MET A 61 -1.58 -10.44 9.97
CA MET A 61 -1.42 -9.02 9.69
C MET A 61 -2.04 -8.17 10.79
N LYS A 62 -3.23 -8.55 11.26
CA LYS A 62 -3.89 -7.84 12.36
C LYS A 62 -3.08 -7.95 13.66
N ALA A 63 -2.53 -9.12 13.96
CA ALA A 63 -1.66 -9.32 15.13
C ALA A 63 -0.42 -8.43 15.08
N ALA A 64 0.16 -8.23 13.89
CA ALA A 64 1.26 -7.30 13.64
C ALA A 64 0.84 -5.81 13.56
N GLY A 65 -0.45 -5.49 13.72
CA GLY A 65 -0.95 -4.12 13.56
C GLY A 65 -0.91 -3.58 12.12
N MET A 66 -0.72 -4.46 11.14
CA MET A 66 -0.63 -4.16 9.73
C MET A 66 -1.98 -4.31 9.01
N SER A 67 -2.17 -3.53 7.95
CA SER A 67 -3.35 -3.57 7.09
C SER A 67 -3.01 -3.13 5.67
N PHE A 68 -3.77 -3.57 4.66
CA PHE A 68 -3.64 -3.05 3.30
C PHE A 68 -4.27 -1.66 3.10
N ALA A 69 -5.16 -1.27 4.01
CA ALA A 69 -5.77 0.05 4.02
C ALA A 69 -5.92 0.56 5.46
N ILE A 70 -5.64 1.83 5.67
CA ILE A 70 -5.86 2.51 6.95
C ILE A 70 -6.54 3.85 6.73
N GLU A 71 -7.43 4.20 7.65
CA GLU A 71 -8.18 5.45 7.62
C GLU A 71 -7.76 6.37 8.77
N GLY A 72 -7.69 7.67 8.55
CA GLY A 72 -7.29 8.62 9.57
C GLY A 72 -7.31 10.07 9.12
N ARG A 73 -6.89 10.97 9.99
CA ARG A 73 -6.66 12.39 9.69
C ARG A 73 -5.16 12.64 9.71
N PHE A 74 -4.48 12.19 8.66
CA PHE A 74 -3.01 12.15 8.59
C PHE A 74 -2.39 13.52 8.31
N ASP A 75 -3.14 14.45 7.70
CA ASP A 75 -2.72 15.84 7.50
C ASP A 75 -3.20 16.82 8.59
N GLY A 76 -3.93 16.32 9.59
CA GLY A 76 -4.51 17.12 10.68
C GLY A 76 -5.75 17.93 10.30
N THR A 77 -6.30 17.77 9.09
CA THR A 77 -7.58 18.36 8.70
C THR A 77 -8.76 17.55 9.23
N ALA A 78 -9.98 18.11 9.16
CA ALA A 78 -11.19 17.39 9.55
C ALA A 78 -11.57 16.26 8.56
N THR A 79 -11.10 16.37 7.31
CA THR A 79 -11.38 15.42 6.22
C THR A 79 -10.78 14.07 6.53
N LEU A 80 -11.58 13.00 6.43
CA LEU A 80 -11.08 11.64 6.56
C LEU A 80 -10.23 11.29 5.34
N GLN A 81 -9.12 10.63 5.59
CA GLN A 81 -8.18 10.18 4.58
C GLN A 81 -8.05 8.68 4.64
N VAL A 82 -7.90 8.06 3.47
CA VAL A 82 -7.62 6.63 3.34
C VAL A 82 -6.26 6.48 2.67
N ALA A 83 -5.37 5.76 3.35
CA ALA A 83 -4.14 5.29 2.75
C ALA A 83 -4.32 3.83 2.34
N VAL A 84 -3.94 3.48 1.12
CA VAL A 84 -4.05 2.13 0.57
C VAL A 84 -2.75 1.72 -0.12
N VAL A 85 -2.51 0.43 -0.17
CA VAL A 85 -1.42 -0.20 -0.95
C VAL A 85 -1.98 -1.15 -1.98
N GLY A 86 -1.23 -1.38 -3.04
CA GLY A 86 -1.62 -2.30 -4.09
C GLY A 86 -0.58 -2.45 -5.18
N VAL A 87 -0.99 -3.06 -6.29
CA VAL A 87 -0.15 -3.25 -7.48
C VAL A 87 -0.67 -2.49 -8.68
N PHE A 88 0.24 -2.03 -9.52
CA PHE A 88 -0.07 -1.40 -10.79
C PHE A 88 0.60 -2.12 -11.94
N GLN A 89 0.04 -1.92 -13.13
CA GLN A 89 0.67 -2.25 -14.40
C GLN A 89 0.54 -1.06 -15.34
N GLU A 90 1.67 -0.65 -15.89
CA GLU A 90 1.74 0.32 -16.97
C GLU A 90 1.21 -0.27 -18.27
N CYS A 91 0.65 0.57 -19.12
CA CYS A 91 0.18 0.17 -20.44
C CYS A 91 1.29 -0.46 -21.29
N ALA A 92 2.55 -0.04 -21.07
CA ALA A 92 3.72 -0.60 -21.74
C ALA A 92 4.16 -1.98 -21.20
N GLY A 93 3.55 -2.49 -20.13
CA GLY A 93 3.87 -3.79 -19.53
C GLY A 93 4.51 -3.76 -18.14
N PRO A 94 5.42 -2.82 -17.79
CA PRO A 94 6.05 -2.81 -16.46
C PRO A 94 5.03 -2.81 -15.32
N LYS A 95 5.28 -3.62 -14.30
CA LYS A 95 4.45 -3.72 -13.09
C LYS A 95 5.23 -3.35 -11.84
N GLY A 96 4.50 -3.10 -10.76
CA GLY A 96 5.09 -2.74 -9.48
C GLY A 96 4.04 -2.58 -8.41
N ARG A 97 4.44 -1.96 -7.29
CA ARG A 97 3.56 -1.64 -6.17
C ARG A 97 3.36 -0.14 -6.03
N PHE A 98 2.27 0.26 -5.42
CA PHE A 98 1.98 1.66 -5.13
C PHE A 98 1.50 1.87 -3.69
N PHE A 99 1.71 3.09 -3.22
CA PHE A 99 1.16 3.68 -2.01
C PHE A 99 0.32 4.89 -2.42
N LEU A 100 -0.95 4.94 -1.99
CA LEU A 100 -1.89 5.99 -2.39
C LEU A 100 -2.57 6.54 -1.14
N ILE A 101 -2.63 7.87 -1.02
CA ILE A 101 -3.48 8.55 -0.02
C ILE A 101 -4.55 9.34 -0.75
N LEU A 102 -5.79 9.13 -0.33
CA LEU A 102 -6.97 9.81 -0.82
C LEU A 102 -7.60 10.62 0.30
N ASP A 103 -8.08 11.83 -0.01
CA ASP A 103 -9.16 12.43 0.77
C ASP A 103 -10.46 11.72 0.42
N GLN A 104 -11.25 11.40 1.44
CA GLN A 104 -12.57 10.78 1.30
C GLN A 104 -13.65 11.73 1.85
N PRO A 105 -14.13 12.69 1.05
CA PRO A 105 -15.21 13.58 1.47
C PRO A 105 -16.51 12.77 1.62
N ALA A 106 -17.37 13.15 2.58
CA ALA A 106 -18.58 12.42 3.01
C ALA A 106 -19.68 12.23 1.95
N GLY A 107 -19.43 12.55 0.68
CA GLY A 107 -20.36 12.42 -0.43
C GLY A 107 -19.79 12.96 -1.75
N GLY A 108 -18.47 12.93 -1.93
CA GLY A 108 -17.80 13.48 -3.11
C GLY A 108 -16.77 12.52 -3.70
N THR A 109 -16.26 12.86 -4.89
CA THR A 109 -15.21 12.09 -5.55
C THR A 109 -13.93 12.08 -4.70
N PRO A 110 -13.34 10.90 -4.43
CA PRO A 110 -12.07 10.82 -3.73
C PRO A 110 -11.00 11.64 -4.45
N ARG A 111 -10.18 12.36 -3.69
CA ARG A 111 -9.11 13.20 -4.24
C ARG A 111 -7.75 12.64 -3.88
N ILE A 112 -6.89 12.45 -4.89
CA ILE A 112 -5.51 12.03 -4.68
C ILE A 112 -4.74 13.11 -3.91
N ARG A 113 -4.15 12.71 -2.78
CA ARG A 113 -3.28 13.55 -1.95
C ARG A 113 -1.82 13.15 -2.03
N PHE A 114 -1.56 11.87 -2.30
CA PHE A 114 -0.22 11.34 -2.45
C PHE A 114 -0.27 10.08 -3.29
N VAL A 115 0.70 9.92 -4.19
CA VAL A 115 0.94 8.65 -4.88
C VAL A 115 2.44 8.44 -4.99
N ASP A 116 2.91 7.33 -4.47
CA ASP A 116 4.25 6.82 -4.71
C ASP A 116 4.17 5.41 -5.31
N ALA A 117 5.08 5.10 -6.21
CA ALA A 117 5.03 3.87 -6.95
C ALA A 117 6.42 3.44 -7.42
N VAL A 118 6.71 2.16 -7.22
CA VAL A 118 8.00 1.57 -7.52
C VAL A 118 7.78 0.37 -8.44
N ARG A 119 8.49 0.35 -9.57
CA ARG A 119 8.58 -0.84 -10.43
C ARG A 119 9.43 -1.88 -9.72
N THR A 120 8.84 -3.02 -9.41
CA THR A 120 9.50 -4.08 -8.63
C THR A 120 8.74 -5.39 -8.78
N ASN A 121 9.47 -6.50 -8.67
CA ASN A 121 8.87 -7.83 -8.55
C ASN A 121 8.50 -8.17 -7.10
N ARG A 122 9.01 -7.43 -6.11
CA ARG A 122 8.61 -7.56 -4.69
C ARG A 122 7.43 -6.64 -4.43
N GLN A 123 6.24 -7.14 -4.72
CA GLN A 123 5.05 -6.30 -4.83
C GLN A 123 4.26 -6.15 -3.52
N PHE A 124 4.55 -6.97 -2.50
CA PHE A 124 3.89 -6.84 -1.22
C PHE A 124 4.08 -5.44 -0.63
N GLY A 125 3.04 -5.00 0.06
CA GLY A 125 3.03 -3.76 0.83
C GLY A 125 1.98 -3.86 1.92
N ALA A 126 2.25 -3.28 3.08
CA ALA A 126 1.28 -3.11 4.14
C ALA A 126 1.45 -1.75 4.82
N LEU A 127 0.45 -1.35 5.57
CA LEU A 127 0.35 -0.05 6.23
C LEU A 127 0.06 -0.24 7.71
N GLN A 128 0.62 0.66 8.51
CA GLN A 128 0.32 0.78 9.92
C GLN A 128 0.19 2.26 10.28
N LYS A 129 -0.68 2.56 11.25
CA LYS A 129 -0.77 3.91 11.82
C LYS A 129 0.46 4.17 12.68
N GLY A 130 1.24 5.18 12.33
CA GLY A 130 2.33 5.66 13.16
C GLY A 130 1.88 6.73 14.15
N GLN A 131 2.82 7.19 14.98
CA GLN A 131 2.56 8.26 15.94
C GLN A 131 2.39 9.62 15.24
N GLY A 132 1.62 10.52 15.86
CA GLY A 132 1.45 11.89 15.39
C GLY A 132 0.81 12.01 13.99
N GLY A 133 -0.04 11.05 13.60
CA GLY A 133 -0.69 11.04 12.29
C GLY A 133 0.21 10.58 11.14
N SER A 134 1.38 10.00 11.44
CA SER A 134 2.22 9.37 10.42
C SER A 134 1.65 8.04 9.94
N ILE A 135 2.12 7.62 8.76
CA ILE A 135 1.80 6.32 8.16
C ILE A 135 3.12 5.56 8.04
N VAL A 136 3.15 4.34 8.54
CA VAL A 136 4.29 3.42 8.38
C VAL A 136 3.94 2.48 7.24
N ALA A 137 4.83 2.43 6.24
CA ALA A 137 4.75 1.55 5.08
C ALA A 137 5.75 0.40 5.26
N TRP A 138 5.23 -0.81 5.16
CA TRP A 138 5.98 -2.05 5.28
C TRP A 138 6.07 -2.72 3.92
N GLU A 139 7.25 -3.21 3.57
CA GLU A 139 7.49 -3.95 2.32
C GLU A 139 7.63 -5.47 2.56
N CYS A 140 7.56 -5.86 3.83
CA CYS A 140 7.60 -7.22 4.32
C CYS A 140 6.96 -7.27 5.71
N MET A 141 6.51 -8.44 6.13
CA MET A 141 5.83 -8.59 7.43
C MET A 141 6.77 -8.82 8.61
N GLU A 142 8.01 -9.28 8.35
CA GLU A 142 8.94 -9.76 9.39
C GLU A 142 10.33 -9.12 9.31
N CYS A 143 10.49 -8.01 8.59
CA CYS A 143 11.75 -7.26 8.59
C CYS A 143 11.61 -5.94 9.33
N ASP A 144 12.74 -5.44 9.84
CA ASP A 144 12.83 -4.15 10.52
C ASP A 144 12.77 -2.96 9.54
N GLY A 145 12.88 -3.22 8.23
CA GLY A 145 12.77 -2.24 7.17
C GLY A 145 11.34 -1.74 6.96
N SER A 146 11.09 -0.50 7.37
CA SER A 146 9.85 0.23 7.07
C SER A 146 10.15 1.62 6.56
N SER A 147 9.21 2.26 5.86
CA SER A 147 9.30 3.67 5.48
C SER A 147 8.23 4.47 6.20
N VAL A 148 8.57 5.67 6.68
CA VAL A 148 7.61 6.53 7.39
C VAL A 148 7.20 7.68 6.49
N LEU A 149 5.90 7.84 6.28
CA LEU A 149 5.30 8.94 5.54
C LEU A 149 4.65 9.93 6.50
N LYS A 150 4.92 11.22 6.32
CA LYS A 150 4.37 12.30 7.15
C LYS A 150 3.86 13.46 6.31
N TRP A 151 2.92 14.20 6.88
CA TRP A 151 2.48 15.49 6.34
C TRP A 151 3.49 16.59 6.67
N ASP A 152 4.10 17.17 5.65
CA ASP A 152 4.91 18.39 5.77
C ASP A 152 3.96 19.60 5.76
N ARG A 153 3.75 20.20 6.94
CA ARG A 153 2.88 21.39 7.08
C ARG A 153 3.38 22.60 6.30
N LYS A 154 4.70 22.77 6.15
CA LYS A 154 5.29 23.91 5.44
C LYS A 154 5.07 23.76 3.93
N LYS A 155 5.31 22.55 3.39
CA LYS A 155 5.13 22.26 1.96
C LYS A 155 3.69 21.88 1.59
N ARG A 156 2.82 21.71 2.58
CA ARG A 156 1.42 21.26 2.43
C ARG A 156 1.32 20.01 1.55
N LYS A 157 2.17 19.02 1.81
CA LYS A 157 2.17 17.74 1.09
C LYS A 157 2.65 16.59 1.97
N PHE A 158 2.25 15.37 1.64
CA PHE A 158 2.88 14.18 2.19
C PHE A 158 4.28 14.00 1.61
N GLY A 159 5.19 13.46 2.41
CA GLY A 159 6.54 13.11 1.99
C GLY A 159 7.13 12.03 2.88
N TRP A 160 7.97 11.18 2.27
CA TRP A 160 8.73 10.19 2.99
C TRP A 160 9.72 10.90 3.93
N VAL A 161 9.78 10.44 5.17
CA VAL A 161 10.79 10.87 6.13
C VAL A 161 12.09 10.20 5.71
N PRO A 162 13.18 10.97 5.48
CA PRO A 162 14.48 10.38 5.21
C PRO A 162 14.86 9.44 6.34
N GLN A 163 15.22 8.21 6.02
CA GLN A 163 15.83 7.34 7.00
C GLN A 163 17.28 7.78 7.19
N PRO A 164 17.80 7.81 8.43
CA PRO A 164 19.24 7.93 8.60
C PRO A 164 19.89 6.76 7.87
N GLU A 165 20.87 7.03 6.99
CA GLU A 165 21.70 5.97 6.40
C GLU A 165 22.32 5.19 7.55
N GLU A 166 21.98 3.91 7.68
CA GLU A 166 22.75 2.99 8.50
C GLU A 166 24.14 2.92 7.89
N GLN A 167 25.14 3.44 8.63
CA GLN A 167 26.56 3.43 8.26
C GLN A 167 27.18 2.05 8.44
#